data_AF-A0A8K0D9P6-F1
#
_entry.id   AF-A0A8K0D9P6-F1
#
_cell.length_a   1.000
_cell.length_b   1.000
_cell.length_c   1.000
_cell.angle_alpha   90.00
_cell.angle_beta   90.00
_cell.angle_gamma   90.00
#
_symmetry.space_group_name_H-M   'P 1'
#
loop_
_entity.id
_entity.type
_entity.pdbx_description
1 polymer ?
#
loop_
_entity_poly.entity_id
_entity_poly.type
_entity_poly.pdbx_seq_one_letter_code
_entity_poly.pdbx_strand_id
1 'polypeptide(L)'
;MYRAHRNIQSGLSKLSKMLEKEREKVKMLQGLYNYRKFEFINESLNFVTKEFINSQLRNAFCKSRAHRWTEQDKALALSLYKRSPRLYKYLQVHFHLPSSRTLKGILAKIQFDTGINSEILDRLKKQFNKMKPADRNCNLLFDEISLSLGFHYEQGKQYISGFINIDIY
;
A
#
# COMPACT_ATOMS: atom_id res chain seq x y z
N MET A 1 46.20 -26.00 -30.47
CA MET A 1 44.96 -26.81 -30.33
C MET A 1 44.60 -27.17 -28.89
N TYR A 2 45.55 -27.59 -28.03
CA TYR A 2 45.28 -28.04 -26.65
C TYR A 2 44.61 -26.98 -25.72
N ARG A 3 45.01 -25.71 -25.84
CA ARG A 3 44.48 -24.60 -25.00
C ARG A 3 42.98 -24.32 -25.28
N ALA A 4 42.58 -24.42 -26.55
CA ALA A 4 41.18 -24.26 -26.95
C ALA A 4 40.31 -25.40 -26.43
N HIS A 5 40.80 -26.65 -26.52
CA HIS A 5 40.11 -27.81 -25.98
C HIS A 5 39.92 -27.73 -24.45
N ARG A 6 40.98 -27.34 -23.72
CA ARG A 6 40.91 -27.15 -22.27
C ARG A 6 39.94 -26.03 -21.86
N ASN A 7 39.90 -24.93 -22.62
CA ASN A 7 38.95 -23.84 -22.38
C ASN A 7 37.50 -24.31 -22.60
N ILE A 8 37.24 -25.09 -23.65
CA ILE A 8 35.91 -25.66 -23.93
C ILE A 8 35.50 -26.63 -22.81
N GLN A 9 36.38 -27.53 -22.38
CA GLN A 9 36.10 -28.42 -21.24
C GLN A 9 35.81 -27.65 -19.94
N SER A 10 36.56 -26.57 -19.68
CA SER A 10 36.31 -25.71 -18.52
C SER A 10 34.96 -24.98 -18.60
N GLY A 11 34.54 -24.57 -19.80
CA GLY A 11 33.24 -23.96 -20.06
C GLY A 11 32.08 -24.95 -19.88
N LEU A 12 32.23 -26.17 -20.41
CA LEU A 12 31.27 -27.27 -20.23
C LEU A 12 31.11 -27.64 -18.75
N SER A 13 32.20 -27.70 -17.99
CA SER A 13 32.15 -27.95 -16.54
C SER A 13 31.38 -26.85 -15.79
N LYS A 14 31.61 -25.57 -16.13
CA LYS A 14 30.86 -24.44 -15.54
C LYS A 14 29.37 -24.52 -15.89
N LEU A 15 29.04 -24.80 -17.15
CA LEU A 15 27.66 -24.88 -17.61
C LEU A 15 26.92 -26.05 -16.96
N SER A 16 27.58 -27.21 -16.83
CA SER A 16 27.05 -28.38 -16.12
C SER A 16 26.75 -28.06 -14.65
N LYS A 17 27.68 -27.39 -13.95
CA LYS A 17 27.46 -26.93 -12.56
C LYS A 17 26.31 -25.93 -12.45
N MET A 18 26.14 -25.01 -13.41
CA MET A 18 25.00 -24.10 -13.44
C MET A 18 23.68 -24.85 -13.64
N LEU A 19 23.66 -25.82 -14.55
CA LEU A 19 22.49 -26.67 -14.82
C LEU A 19 22.07 -27.46 -13.57
N GLU A 20 23.03 -28.06 -12.87
CA GLU A 20 22.79 -28.80 -11.62
C GLU A 20 22.14 -27.90 -10.57
N LYS A 21 22.66 -26.68 -10.41
CA LYS A 21 22.13 -25.68 -9.45
C LYS A 21 20.71 -25.23 -9.80
N GLU A 22 20.40 -25.05 -11.08
CA GLU A 22 19.03 -24.72 -11.50
C GLU A 22 18.08 -25.91 -11.30
N ARG A 23 18.53 -27.16 -11.54
CA ARG A 23 17.75 -28.37 -11.26
C ARG A 23 17.41 -28.53 -9.78
N GLU A 24 18.35 -28.24 -8.88
CA GLU A 24 18.12 -28.25 -7.43
C GLU A 24 17.06 -27.23 -7.01
N LYS A 25 17.11 -26.00 -7.56
CA LYS A 25 16.08 -24.98 -7.32
C LYS A 25 14.70 -25.45 -7.77
N VAL A 26 14.61 -26.06 -8.95
CA VAL A 26 13.34 -26.58 -9.48
C VAL A 26 12.80 -27.70 -8.59
N LYS A 27 13.65 -28.63 -8.13
CA LYS A 27 13.23 -29.67 -7.16
C LYS A 27 12.71 -29.07 -5.86
N MET A 28 13.37 -28.05 -5.32
CA MET A 28 12.91 -27.32 -4.14
C MET A 28 11.53 -26.69 -4.36
N LEU A 29 11.33 -26.01 -5.49
CA LEU A 29 10.05 -25.39 -5.85
C LEU A 29 8.93 -26.43 -6.02
N GLN A 30 9.24 -27.56 -6.68
CA GLN A 30 8.31 -28.69 -6.81
C GLN A 30 7.93 -29.27 -5.44
N GLY A 31 8.88 -29.39 -4.52
CA GLY A 31 8.61 -29.78 -3.13
C GLY A 31 7.62 -28.83 -2.47
N LEU A 32 7.86 -27.52 -2.54
CA LEU A 32 6.98 -26.52 -1.94
C LEU A 32 5.56 -26.54 -2.53
N TYR A 33 5.43 -26.78 -3.84
CA TYR A 33 4.15 -26.96 -4.51
C TYR A 33 3.42 -28.22 -4.04
N ASN A 34 4.12 -29.36 -4.01
CA ASN A 34 3.56 -30.65 -3.61
C ASN A 34 3.09 -30.69 -2.15
N TYR A 35 3.72 -29.91 -1.26
CA TYR A 35 3.29 -29.77 0.13
C TYR A 35 1.99 -28.95 0.31
N ARG A 36 1.34 -28.49 -0.78
CA ARG A 36 0.12 -27.65 -0.77
C ARG A 36 0.20 -26.39 0.10
N LYS A 37 1.41 -25.97 0.52
CA LYS A 37 1.62 -24.78 1.36
C LYS A 37 1.10 -23.51 0.70
N PHE A 38 1.13 -23.46 -0.64
CA PHE A 38 0.60 -22.34 -1.41
C PHE A 38 -0.93 -22.39 -1.61
N GLU A 39 -1.54 -23.58 -1.65
CA GLU A 39 -3.01 -23.71 -1.73
C GLU A 39 -3.69 -23.17 -0.45
N PHE A 40 -3.13 -23.47 0.73
CA PHE A 40 -3.63 -22.93 2.00
C PHE A 40 -3.69 -21.40 2.01
N ILE A 41 -2.64 -20.73 1.50
CA ILE A 41 -2.58 -19.27 1.38
C ILE A 41 -3.69 -18.76 0.46
N ASN A 42 -4.05 -19.51 -0.58
CA ASN A 42 -5.02 -19.07 -1.56
C ASN A 42 -6.48 -19.34 -1.15
N GLU A 43 -6.77 -20.42 -0.43
CA GLU A 43 -8.16 -20.76 -0.09
C GLU A 43 -8.63 -20.19 1.25
N SER A 44 -7.72 -20.03 2.22
CA SER A 44 -8.10 -19.66 3.60
C SER A 44 -7.96 -18.17 3.93
N LEU A 45 -7.10 -17.44 3.22
CA LEU A 45 -6.78 -16.06 3.57
C LEU A 45 -7.68 -15.07 2.85
N ASN A 46 -8.07 -14.01 3.54
CA ASN A 46 -8.76 -12.89 2.91
C ASN A 46 -7.81 -12.12 1.96
N PHE A 47 -8.40 -11.37 1.04
CA PHE A 47 -7.65 -10.62 0.03
C PHE A 47 -6.60 -9.67 0.64
N VAL A 48 -6.94 -8.95 1.71
CA VAL A 48 -6.04 -7.98 2.34
C VAL A 48 -4.82 -8.67 2.94
N THR A 49 -5.00 -9.81 3.58
CA THR A 49 -3.91 -10.61 4.16
C THR A 49 -3.01 -11.17 3.07
N LYS A 50 -3.57 -11.68 1.96
CA LYS A 50 -2.77 -12.12 0.80
C LYS A 50 -1.92 -10.99 0.24
N GLU A 51 -2.52 -9.83 0.00
CA GLU A 51 -1.82 -8.65 -0.51
C GLU A 51 -0.71 -8.19 0.44
N PHE A 52 -0.98 -8.19 1.74
CA PHE A 52 0.02 -7.87 2.75
C PHE A 52 1.21 -8.84 2.72
N ILE A 53 0.96 -10.16 2.69
CA ILE A 53 2.02 -11.17 2.61
C ILE A 53 2.82 -11.01 1.32
N ASN A 54 2.14 -10.84 0.17
CA ASN A 54 2.78 -10.60 -1.11
C ASN A 54 3.66 -9.35 -1.08
N SER A 55 3.21 -8.30 -0.39
CA SER A 55 3.97 -7.07 -0.18
C SER A 55 5.25 -7.30 0.63
N GLN A 56 5.16 -8.09 1.71
CA GLN A 56 6.32 -8.46 2.52
C GLN A 56 7.32 -9.26 1.69
N LEU A 57 6.87 -10.27 0.95
CA LEU A 57 7.73 -11.12 0.13
C LEU A 57 8.40 -10.33 -1.00
N ARG A 58 7.65 -9.45 -1.68
CA ARG A 58 8.17 -8.58 -2.75
C ARG A 58 9.31 -7.69 -2.26
N ASN A 59 9.21 -7.19 -1.03
CA ASN A 59 10.16 -6.22 -0.48
C ASN A 59 11.25 -6.87 0.39
N ALA A 60 11.13 -8.13 0.80
CA ALA A 60 12.03 -8.80 1.75
C ALA A 60 13.51 -8.78 1.35
N PHE A 61 13.81 -8.93 0.05
CA PHE A 61 15.18 -8.97 -0.46
C PHE A 61 15.63 -7.63 -1.08
N CYS A 62 14.76 -6.62 -1.00
CA CYS A 62 15.04 -5.31 -1.57
C CYS A 62 15.77 -4.43 -0.56
N LYS A 63 16.66 -3.57 -1.06
CA LYS A 63 17.25 -2.52 -0.22
C LYS A 63 16.13 -1.56 0.22
N SER A 64 16.28 -0.94 1.39
CA SER A 64 15.28 -0.01 1.98
C SER A 64 14.75 1.07 1.00
N ARG A 65 15.59 1.58 0.10
CA ARG A 65 15.22 2.59 -0.91
C ARG A 65 14.56 2.03 -2.18
N ALA A 66 14.58 0.72 -2.38
CA ALA A 66 14.09 0.04 -3.56
C ALA A 66 12.68 -0.56 -3.38
N HIS A 67 12.07 -0.40 -2.20
CA HIS A 67 10.73 -0.92 -1.95
C HIS A 67 9.69 -0.33 -2.92
N ARG A 68 8.79 -1.19 -3.39
CA ARG A 68 7.69 -0.84 -4.30
C ARG A 68 6.36 -1.15 -3.64
N TRP A 69 5.47 -0.15 -3.64
CA TRP A 69 4.17 -0.19 -2.99
C TRP A 69 3.05 -0.15 -4.02
N THR A 70 2.17 -1.14 -3.98
CA THR A 70 0.92 -1.14 -4.74
C THR A 70 -0.09 -0.17 -4.11
N GLU A 71 -1.20 0.09 -4.80
CA GLU A 71 -2.28 0.91 -4.23
C GLU A 71 -2.94 0.22 -3.03
N GLN A 72 -3.01 -1.12 -3.03
CA GLN A 72 -3.51 -1.93 -1.93
C GLN A 72 -2.60 -1.81 -0.70
N ASP A 73 -1.28 -1.85 -0.90
CA ASP A 73 -0.31 -1.63 0.19
C ASP A 73 -0.51 -0.26 0.83
N LYS A 74 -0.63 0.77 -0.02
CA LYS A 74 -0.82 2.16 0.42
C LYS A 74 -2.13 2.33 1.15
N ALA A 75 -3.22 1.73 0.67
CA ALA A 75 -4.52 1.79 1.31
C ALA A 75 -4.51 1.14 2.70
N LEU A 76 -3.95 -0.06 2.82
CA LEU A 76 -3.79 -0.75 4.10
C LEU A 76 -2.91 0.05 5.06
N ALA A 77 -1.74 0.48 4.60
CA ALA A 77 -0.81 1.27 5.40
C ALA A 77 -1.42 2.60 5.87
N LEU A 78 -2.17 3.28 5.00
CA LEU A 78 -2.86 4.52 5.33
C LEU A 78 -3.96 4.28 6.36
N SER A 79 -4.71 3.17 6.25
CA SER A 79 -5.75 2.81 7.22
C SER A 79 -5.18 2.57 8.62
N LEU A 80 -4.02 1.90 8.72
CA LEU A 80 -3.32 1.65 9.98
C LEU A 80 -2.77 2.96 10.57
N TYR A 81 -2.11 3.77 9.73
CA TYR A 81 -1.55 5.04 10.14
C TYR A 81 -2.60 6.03 10.65
N LYS A 82 -3.77 6.11 9.99
CA LYS A 82 -4.86 6.97 10.42
C LYS A 82 -5.52 6.52 11.73
N ARG A 83 -5.53 5.22 12.00
CA ARG A 83 -6.05 4.68 13.26
C ARG A 83 -5.08 4.89 14.43
N SER A 84 -3.79 4.68 14.23
CA SER A 84 -2.77 5.00 15.23
C SER A 84 -1.38 5.21 14.61
N PRO A 85 -0.91 6.47 14.51
CA PRO A 85 0.44 6.76 14.00
C PRO A 85 1.56 6.15 14.86
N ARG A 86 1.32 6.01 16.18
CA ARG A 86 2.28 5.41 17.12
C ARG A 86 2.41 3.91 16.87
N LEU A 87 1.30 3.20 16.78
CA LEU A 87 1.29 1.77 16.47
C LEU A 87 1.88 1.51 15.08
N TYR A 88 1.57 2.37 14.11
CA TYR A 88 2.12 2.24 12.76
C TYR A 88 3.66 2.32 12.75
N LYS A 89 4.25 3.26 13.49
CA LYS A 89 5.71 3.36 13.64
C LYS A 89 6.32 2.13 14.31
N TYR A 90 5.62 1.55 15.29
CA TYR A 90 6.04 0.30 15.91
C TYR A 90 6.03 -0.87 14.91
N LEU A 91 4.94 -1.02 14.15
CA LEU A 91 4.82 -2.07 13.14
C LEU A 91 5.85 -1.93 12.02
N GLN A 92 6.26 -0.71 11.68
CA GLN A 92 7.33 -0.45 10.69
C GLN A 92 8.69 -1.04 11.07
N VAL A 93 8.93 -1.34 12.34
CA VAL A 93 10.17 -2.00 12.78
C VAL A 93 10.19 -3.47 12.38
N HIS A 94 9.02 -4.12 12.35
CA HIS A 94 8.88 -5.55 12.11
C HIS A 94 8.44 -5.89 10.69
N PHE A 95 7.71 -4.98 10.03
CA PHE A 95 7.15 -5.18 8.71
C PHE A 95 7.63 -4.12 7.72
N HIS A 96 7.81 -4.54 6.47
CA HIS A 96 8.05 -3.63 5.35
C HIS A 96 6.77 -2.84 5.10
N LEU A 97 6.74 -1.58 5.52
CA LEU A 97 5.60 -0.68 5.35
C LEU A 97 6.05 0.67 4.75
N PRO A 98 5.17 1.37 3.99
CA PRO A 98 5.46 2.69 3.45
C PRO A 98 5.86 3.70 4.52
N SER A 99 6.79 4.61 4.22
CA SER A 99 7.20 5.62 5.21
C SER A 99 6.05 6.56 5.59
N SER A 100 6.09 7.16 6.79
CA SER A 100 5.12 8.21 7.17
C SER A 100 5.11 9.38 6.18
N ARG A 101 6.26 9.71 5.59
CA ARG A 101 6.36 10.75 4.54
C ARG A 101 5.59 10.35 3.28
N THR A 102 5.70 9.09 2.87
CA THR A 102 4.94 8.54 1.73
C THR A 102 3.44 8.65 1.98
N LEU A 103 2.97 8.27 3.18
CA LEU A 103 1.56 8.36 3.54
C LEU A 103 1.04 9.80 3.57
N LYS A 104 1.80 10.74 4.14
CA LYS A 104 1.47 12.17 4.09
C LYS A 104 1.42 12.70 2.66
N GLY A 105 2.35 12.26 1.79
CA GLY A 105 2.33 12.62 0.38
C GLY A 105 1.12 12.07 -0.38
N ILE A 106 0.60 10.90 0.00
CA ILE A 106 -0.65 10.37 -0.56
C ILE A 106 -1.84 11.21 -0.09
N LEU A 107 -1.89 11.56 1.19
CA LEU A 107 -2.96 12.42 1.74
C LEU A 107 -2.97 13.81 1.12
N ALA A 108 -1.80 14.39 0.88
CA ALA A 108 -1.66 15.70 0.26
C ALA A 108 -2.19 15.78 -1.17
N LYS A 109 -2.37 14.63 -1.85
CA LYS A 109 -3.01 14.59 -3.17
C LYS A 109 -4.52 14.78 -3.10
N ILE A 110 -5.12 14.55 -1.94
CA ILE A 110 -6.56 14.74 -1.75
C ILE A 110 -6.76 16.21 -1.41
N GLN A 111 -7.32 16.95 -2.36
CA GLN A 111 -7.64 18.36 -2.16
C GLN A 111 -8.90 18.46 -1.31
N PHE A 112 -8.75 19.00 -0.11
CA PHE A 112 -9.86 19.45 0.71
C PHE A 112 -9.87 20.97 0.66
N ASP A 113 -10.99 21.51 0.20
CA ASP A 113 -11.30 22.93 0.19
C ASP A 113 -12.65 23.14 0.89
N THR A 114 -12.99 24.40 1.15
CA THR A 114 -14.26 24.78 1.77
C THR A 114 -15.44 24.47 0.84
N GLY A 115 -16.60 24.21 1.44
CA GLY A 115 -17.81 23.84 0.72
C GLY A 115 -17.96 22.33 0.49
N ILE A 116 -18.74 21.97 -0.53
CA ILE A 116 -19.11 20.58 -0.79
C ILE A 116 -18.09 19.93 -1.71
N ASN A 117 -17.45 18.85 -1.24
CA ASN A 117 -16.51 18.08 -2.05
C ASN A 117 -17.25 17.13 -3.02
N SER A 118 -17.28 17.51 -4.29
CA SER A 118 -17.93 16.74 -5.37
C SER A 118 -17.33 15.36 -5.56
N GLU A 119 -16.02 15.18 -5.39
CA GLU A 119 -15.38 13.87 -5.53
C GLU A 119 -15.87 12.86 -4.49
N ILE A 120 -16.12 13.33 -3.25
CA ILE A 120 -16.68 12.50 -2.19
C ILE A 120 -18.11 12.12 -2.54
N LEU A 121 -18.93 13.08 -2.98
CA LEU A 121 -20.31 12.82 -3.39
C LEU A 121 -20.39 11.84 -4.57
N ASP A 122 -19.52 11.96 -5.56
CA ASP A 122 -19.46 11.04 -6.70
C ASP A 122 -19.07 9.62 -6.29
N ARG A 123 -18.15 9.48 -5.34
CA ARG A 123 -17.78 8.18 -4.77
C ARG A 123 -18.94 7.58 -3.97
N LEU A 124 -19.65 8.40 -3.19
CA LEU A 124 -20.85 7.97 -2.46
C LEU A 124 -21.97 7.55 -3.42
N LYS A 125 -22.21 8.29 -4.51
CA LYS A 125 -23.19 7.93 -5.55
C LYS A 125 -22.93 6.54 -6.13
N LYS A 126 -21.66 6.21 -6.41
CA LYS A 126 -21.27 4.86 -6.87
C LYS A 126 -21.57 3.76 -5.85
N GLN A 127 -21.47 4.06 -4.55
CA GLN A 127 -21.86 3.14 -3.48
C GLN A 127 -23.39 2.99 -3.39
N PHE A 128 -24.14 4.09 -3.42
CA PHE A 128 -25.61 4.07 -3.35
C PHE A 128 -26.25 3.30 -4.51
N ASN A 129 -25.65 3.33 -5.69
CA ASN A 129 -26.11 2.53 -6.83
C ASN A 129 -26.08 1.02 -6.57
N LYS A 130 -25.20 0.55 -5.67
CA LYS A 130 -25.11 -0.86 -5.26
C LYS A 130 -26.06 -1.21 -4.11
N MET A 131 -26.63 -0.20 -3.44
CA MET A 131 -27.55 -0.38 -2.32
C MET A 131 -28.99 -0.58 -2.81
N LYS A 132 -29.77 -1.32 -2.02
CA LYS A 132 -31.21 -1.50 -2.27
C LYS A 132 -31.93 -0.17 -2.11
N PRO A 133 -33.03 0.09 -2.83
CA PRO A 133 -33.75 1.36 -2.74
C PRO A 133 -34.15 1.75 -1.31
N ALA A 134 -34.54 0.78 -0.48
CA ALA A 134 -34.90 1.01 0.92
C ALA A 134 -33.72 1.55 1.77
N ASP A 135 -32.48 1.18 1.43
CA ASP A 135 -31.27 1.57 2.16
C ASP A 135 -30.70 2.92 1.68
N ARG A 136 -31.34 3.58 0.70
CA ARG A 136 -30.87 4.87 0.14
C ARG A 136 -31.38 6.09 0.91
N ASN A 137 -32.35 5.90 1.80
CA ASN A 137 -32.89 6.98 2.62
C ASN A 137 -31.89 7.34 3.72
N CYS A 138 -31.46 8.61 3.76
CA CYS A 138 -30.56 9.12 4.79
C CYS A 138 -31.02 10.49 5.29
N ASN A 139 -30.75 10.77 6.57
CA ASN A 139 -30.94 12.11 7.14
C ASN A 139 -29.62 12.88 7.04
N LEU A 140 -29.70 14.13 6.58
CA LEU A 140 -28.57 15.05 6.58
C LEU A 140 -28.62 15.86 7.87
N LEU A 141 -27.63 15.65 8.75
CA LEU A 141 -27.48 16.35 10.01
C LEU A 141 -26.15 17.09 9.97
N PHE A 142 -26.15 18.35 10.37
CA PHE A 142 -24.96 19.17 10.49
C PHE A 142 -25.06 19.99 11.78
N ASP A 143 -23.90 20.23 12.39
CA ASP A 143 -23.71 21.03 13.59
C ASP A 143 -22.39 21.78 13.45
N GLU A 144 -22.26 22.89 14.16
CA GLU A 144 -21.07 23.74 14.12
C GLU A 144 -20.12 23.39 15.26
N ILE A 145 -18.82 23.57 15.02
CA ILE A 145 -17.79 23.36 16.05
C ILE A 145 -17.02 24.66 16.28
N SER A 146 -16.83 25.03 17.54
CA SER A 146 -15.95 26.14 17.90
C SER A 146 -14.49 25.72 17.74
N LEU A 147 -13.76 26.40 16.86
CA LEU A 147 -12.32 26.20 16.65
C LEU A 147 -11.51 27.24 17.45
N SER A 148 -10.22 26.93 17.70
CA SER A 148 -9.31 27.90 18.29
C SER A 148 -9.03 29.04 17.31
N LEU A 149 -9.17 30.28 17.79
CA LEU A 149 -8.88 31.48 17.00
C LEU A 149 -7.38 31.59 16.69
N GLY A 150 -7.05 31.91 15.44
CA GLY A 150 -5.67 32.13 15.01
C GLY A 150 -5.50 32.16 13.49
N PHE A 151 -4.32 32.60 13.05
CA PHE A 151 -3.93 32.51 11.65
C PHE A 151 -3.16 31.21 11.40
N HIS A 152 -3.51 30.51 10.33
CA HIS A 152 -2.80 29.32 9.87
C HIS A 152 -2.28 29.53 8.45
N TYR A 153 -0.97 29.50 8.31
CA TYR A 153 -0.31 29.56 7.00
C TYR A 153 -0.10 28.15 6.45
N GLU A 154 -0.75 27.87 5.32
CA GLU A 154 -0.56 26.61 4.61
C GLU A 154 0.51 26.78 3.51
N GLN A 155 1.73 26.32 3.80
CA GLN A 155 2.88 26.45 2.90
C GLN A 155 2.65 25.82 1.52
N GLY A 156 1.89 24.72 1.44
CA GLY A 156 1.66 24.00 0.18
C GLY A 156 0.85 24.81 -0.84
N LYS A 157 -0.04 25.67 -0.36
CA LYS A 157 -0.96 26.49 -1.19
C LYS A 157 -0.62 27.99 -1.12
N GLN A 158 0.37 28.39 -0.32
CA GLN A 158 0.81 29.79 -0.16
C GLN A 158 -0.33 30.74 0.24
N TYR A 159 -1.24 30.29 1.10
CA TYR A 159 -2.34 31.12 1.63
C TYR A 159 -2.38 31.10 3.15
N ILE A 160 -2.92 32.18 3.71
CA ILE A 160 -3.17 32.33 5.14
C ILE A 160 -4.68 32.16 5.33
N SER A 161 -5.06 31.19 6.15
CA SER A 161 -6.42 31.05 6.68
C SER A 161 -6.49 31.75 8.04
N GLY A 162 -7.63 32.37 8.35
CA GLY A 162 -7.82 33.15 9.56
C GLY A 162 -9.29 33.24 9.95
N PHE A 163 -9.69 34.38 10.52
CA PHE A 163 -11.05 34.60 10.99
C PHE A 163 -12.06 34.56 9.83
N ILE A 164 -13.05 33.68 9.98
CA ILE A 164 -14.22 33.61 9.12
C ILE A 164 -15.39 33.99 10.03
N ASN A 165 -15.97 35.18 9.84
CA ASN A 165 -17.28 35.47 10.40
C ASN A 165 -18.31 34.73 9.55
N ILE A 166 -18.95 33.74 10.14
CA ILE A 166 -20.18 33.20 9.59
C ILE A 166 -21.27 34.10 10.18
N ASP A 167 -21.58 35.20 9.49
CA ASP A 167 -22.70 36.06 9.85
C ASP A 167 -23.98 35.26 9.54
N ILE A 168 -24.52 34.58 10.55
CA ILE A 168 -25.80 33.88 10.48
C ILE A 168 -26.88 34.91 10.87
N TYR A 169 -27.68 35.34 9.88
CA TYR A 169 -28.95 36.03 10.09
C TYR A 169 -30.04 35.07 10.57
#